data_AF-A0A7Z9Y073-F1
#
_entry.id   AF-A0A7Z9Y073-F1
#
_cell.length_a   1.000
_cell.length_b   1.000
_cell.length_c   1.000
_cell.angle_alpha   90.00
_cell.angle_beta   90.00
_cell.angle_gamma   90.00
#
_symmetry.space_group_name_H-M   'P 1'
#
loop_
_entity.id
_entity.type
_entity.pdbx_description
1 polymer ?
#
loop_
_entity_poly.entity_id
_entity_poly.type
_entity_poly.pdbx_seq_one_letter_code
_entity_poly.pdbx_strand_id
1 'polypeptide(L)'
;MNNPDFSQIPYQSRFAPQTRAEWEADIEVKTGRPAAEFVWRTMEQIDARPLYTEADMEGVEHLDFVAGLPPYLRGPYPAMYAVRPWTVRQYAGFSTAEESNAFYRRNLAAGQRGLSIAFDLATHRGYDSDHPRVAADVGKAGVAIDSLLDMKTLFAG
;
A
#
# COMPACT_ATOMS: atom_id res chain seq x y z
N MET A 1 49.79 10.62 22.50
CA MET A 1 48.37 10.50 22.07
C MET A 1 48.12 9.04 21.77
N ASN A 2 47.21 8.40 22.51
CA ASN A 2 46.87 7.01 22.27
C ASN A 2 45.77 7.00 21.21
N ASN A 3 46.12 6.82 19.93
CA ASN A 3 45.12 6.69 18.88
C ASN A 3 44.57 5.26 18.92
N PRO A 4 43.29 5.07 19.26
CA PRO A 4 42.69 3.75 19.25
C PRO A 4 42.67 3.19 17.82
N ASP A 5 43.04 1.92 17.69
CA ASP A 5 42.91 1.17 16.45
C ASP A 5 41.51 0.55 16.35
N PHE A 6 40.62 1.20 15.61
CA PHE A 6 39.23 0.76 15.43
C PHE A 6 39.10 -0.53 14.61
N SER A 7 40.17 -1.04 14.00
CA SER A 7 40.16 -2.38 13.38
C SER A 7 40.19 -3.51 14.42
N GLN A 8 40.64 -3.21 15.65
CA GLN A 8 40.80 -4.17 16.75
C GLN A 8 39.74 -4.03 17.85
N ILE A 9 38.83 -3.06 17.72
CA ILE A 9 37.80 -2.79 18.72
C ILE A 9 36.47 -3.36 18.24
N PRO A 10 35.91 -4.39 18.89
CA PRO A 10 34.60 -4.91 18.52
C PRO A 10 33.51 -3.87 18.80
N TYR A 11 32.46 -3.87 17.99
CA TYR A 11 31.28 -3.06 18.27
C TYR A 11 30.69 -3.46 19.63
N GLN A 12 30.55 -2.47 20.51
CA GLN A 12 29.80 -2.59 21.75
C GLN A 12 28.68 -1.56 21.70
N SER A 13 27.43 -2.02 21.89
CA SER A 13 26.31 -1.09 22.01
C SER A 13 26.58 -0.16 23.20
N ARG A 14 26.55 1.15 22.94
CA ARG A 14 26.60 2.16 23.99
C ARG A 14 25.30 2.24 24.79
N PHE A 15 24.23 1.62 24.28
CA PHE A 15 22.91 1.64 24.90
C PHE A 15 22.71 0.36 25.72
N ALA A 16 22.47 0.54 27.01
CA ALA A 16 21.92 -0.52 27.85
C ALA A 16 20.43 -0.71 27.51
N PRO A 17 19.89 -1.93 27.58
CA PRO A 17 18.46 -2.16 27.51
C PRO A 17 17.76 -1.34 28.59
N GLN A 18 16.74 -0.58 28.21
CA GLN A 18 15.88 0.14 29.16
C GLN A 18 14.56 -0.61 29.30
N THR A 19 14.04 -0.61 30.52
CA THR A 19 12.71 -1.13 30.83
C THR A 19 11.63 -0.12 30.43
N ARG A 20 10.39 -0.60 30.26
CA ARG A 20 9.24 0.27 30.02
C ARG A 20 9.10 1.35 31.12
N ALA A 21 9.28 0.97 32.39
CA ALA A 21 9.14 1.90 33.50
C ALA A 21 10.18 3.03 33.46
N GLU A 22 11.43 2.72 33.12
CA GLU A 22 12.48 3.73 32.94
C GLU A 22 12.16 4.67 31.80
N TRP A 23 11.61 4.15 30.69
CA TRP A 23 11.17 4.96 29.56
C TRP A 23 9.98 5.87 29.92
N GLU A 24 8.98 5.36 30.64
CA GLU A 24 7.82 6.15 31.08
C GLU A 24 8.25 7.30 32.01
N ALA A 25 9.16 7.03 32.95
CA ALA A 25 9.73 8.05 33.82
C ALA A 25 10.49 9.13 33.04
N ASP A 26 11.29 8.72 32.04
CA ASP A 26 12.05 9.64 31.19
C ASP A 26 11.14 10.52 30.31
N ILE A 27 10.04 9.96 29.77
CA ILE A 27 9.03 10.72 29.03
C ILE A 27 8.38 11.78 29.93
N GLU A 28 8.01 11.42 31.15
CA GLU A 28 7.38 12.37 32.07
C GLU A 28 8.34 13.51 32.42
N VAL A 29 9.61 13.19 32.71
CA VAL A 29 10.66 14.20 32.98
C VAL A 29 10.86 15.13 31.77
N LYS A 30 10.88 14.60 30.55
CA LYS A 30 11.18 15.37 29.34
C LYS A 30 10.00 16.18 28.81
N THR A 31 8.78 15.69 29.00
CA THR A 31 7.57 16.28 28.40
C THR A 31 6.66 16.97 29.40
N GLY A 32 6.85 16.72 30.70
CA GLY A 32 5.96 17.20 31.77
C GLY A 32 4.58 16.54 31.75
N ARG A 33 4.40 15.45 30.99
CA ARG A 33 3.13 14.73 30.82
C ARG A 33 3.37 13.22 30.97
N PRO A 34 2.45 12.48 31.61
CA PRO A 34 2.57 11.04 31.75
C PRO A 34 2.47 10.33 30.40
N ALA A 35 3.14 9.18 30.25
CA ALA A 35 3.15 8.39 29.02
C ALA A 35 1.75 8.00 28.51
N ALA A 36 0.79 7.80 29.43
CA ALA A 36 -0.60 7.46 29.10
C ALA A 36 -1.31 8.54 28.28
N GLU A 37 -0.94 9.82 28.43
CA GLU A 37 -1.50 10.91 27.63
C GLU A 37 -1.05 10.91 26.17
N PHE A 38 -0.06 10.10 25.82
CA PHE A 38 0.43 9.91 24.46
C PHE A 38 -0.17 8.70 23.75
N VAL A 39 -1.13 8.02 24.39
CA VAL A 39 -1.91 6.96 23.73
C VAL A 39 -2.82 7.59 22.68
N TRP A 40 -2.71 7.12 21.45
CA TRP A 40 -3.55 7.59 20.35
C TRP A 40 -4.69 6.61 20.09
N ARG A 41 -5.93 7.07 20.30
CA ARG A 41 -7.12 6.33 19.89
C ARG A 41 -7.28 6.42 18.37
N THR A 42 -7.06 5.32 17.66
CA THR A 42 -7.28 5.26 16.22
C THR A 42 -8.78 5.25 15.88
N MET A 43 -9.12 5.49 14.61
CA MET A 43 -10.51 5.44 14.14
C MET A 43 -11.11 4.03 14.24
N GLU A 44 -10.26 3.01 14.21
CA GLU A 44 -10.60 1.60 14.42
C GLU A 44 -10.84 1.26 15.89
N GLN A 45 -10.81 2.26 16.78
CA GLN A 45 -11.02 2.05 18.21
C GLN A 45 -9.91 1.15 18.82
N ILE A 46 -8.66 1.42 18.44
CA ILE A 46 -7.47 0.79 19.01
C ILE A 46 -6.65 1.85 19.74
N ASP A 47 -6.19 1.52 20.94
CA ASP A 47 -5.29 2.38 21.71
C ASP A 47 -3.85 2.12 21.28
N ALA A 48 -3.37 2.91 20.30
CA ALA A 48 -2.01 2.86 19.84
C ALA A 48 -1.08 3.46 20.89
N ARG A 49 -0.29 2.60 21.55
CA ARG A 49 0.67 3.02 22.57
C ARG A 49 1.88 3.70 21.92
N PRO A 50 2.50 4.69 22.57
CA PRO A 50 3.68 5.40 22.06
C PRO A 50 4.96 4.54 22.01
N LEU A 51 4.96 3.38 22.70
CA LEU A 51 6.05 2.42 22.71
C LEU A 51 5.52 0.98 22.81
N TYR A 52 6.05 0.12 21.95
CA TYR A 52 5.90 -1.33 21.99
C TYR A 52 7.28 -1.98 22.18
N THR A 53 7.30 -3.11 22.87
CA THR A 53 8.47 -3.83 23.37
C THR A 53 8.28 -5.33 23.15
N GLU A 54 9.32 -6.14 23.39
CA GLU A 54 9.22 -7.60 23.33
C GLU A 54 8.12 -8.17 24.25
N ALA A 55 7.89 -7.55 25.41
CA ALA A 55 6.79 -7.94 26.31
C ALA A 55 5.40 -7.82 25.68
N ASP A 56 5.23 -6.96 24.66
CA ASP A 56 3.96 -6.81 23.95
C ASP A 56 3.75 -7.88 22.87
N MET A 57 4.76 -8.71 22.63
CA MET A 57 4.69 -9.86 21.73
C MET A 57 4.19 -11.12 22.44
N GLU A 58 4.05 -11.09 23.78
CA GLU A 58 3.52 -12.21 24.56
C GLU A 58 2.08 -12.54 24.15
N GLY A 59 1.82 -13.82 23.86
CA GLY A 59 0.51 -14.29 23.42
C GLY A 59 0.15 -13.93 21.97
N VAL A 60 1.05 -13.33 21.20
CA VAL A 60 0.81 -13.06 19.78
C VAL A 60 0.93 -14.36 18.99
N GLU A 61 -0.20 -14.84 18.48
CA GLU A 61 -0.30 -16.18 17.87
C GLU A 61 0.35 -16.27 16.47
N HIS A 62 0.62 -15.15 15.80
CA HIS A 62 0.97 -15.13 14.37
C HIS A 62 2.46 -15.01 14.05
N LEU A 63 3.35 -15.18 15.02
CA LEU A 63 4.79 -14.94 14.86
C LEU A 63 5.53 -16.05 14.12
N ASP A 64 5.13 -17.31 14.33
CA ASP A 64 5.83 -18.49 13.81
C ASP A 64 5.34 -18.95 12.43
N PHE A 65 4.49 -18.16 11.77
CA PHE A 65 4.04 -18.47 10.42
C PHE A 65 5.11 -18.16 9.36
N VAL A 66 4.95 -18.77 8.18
CA VAL A 66 5.76 -18.51 6.99
C VAL A 66 4.87 -18.11 5.82
N ALA A 67 5.44 -17.43 4.83
CA ALA A 67 4.72 -17.05 3.62
C ALA A 67 4.41 -18.30 2.77
N GLY A 68 3.29 -18.27 2.04
CA GLY A 68 2.90 -19.33 1.11
C GLY A 68 2.28 -20.58 1.73
N LEU A 69 2.04 -20.60 3.06
CA LEU A 69 1.28 -21.65 3.74
C LEU A 69 0.08 -21.06 4.47
N PRO A 70 -1.10 -21.74 4.49
CA PRO A 70 -2.25 -21.30 5.27
C PRO A 70 -1.89 -21.04 6.74
N PRO A 71 -2.46 -19.99 7.36
CA PRO A 71 -3.49 -19.08 6.86
C PRO A 71 -2.93 -17.84 6.13
N TYR A 72 -1.68 -17.89 5.64
CA TYR A 72 -1.05 -16.87 4.80
C TYR A 72 -0.83 -15.51 5.46
N LEU A 73 -0.68 -15.47 6.78
CA LEU A 73 -0.47 -14.23 7.56
C LEU A 73 0.79 -13.45 7.16
N ARG A 74 1.77 -14.13 6.53
CA ARG A 74 3.01 -13.53 6.02
C ARG A 74 3.06 -13.40 4.49
N GLY A 75 1.93 -13.64 3.83
CA GLY A 75 1.77 -13.48 2.39
C GLY A 75 1.39 -14.80 1.67
N PRO A 76 0.73 -14.70 0.51
CA PRO A 76 0.19 -15.86 -0.21
C PRO A 76 1.24 -16.70 -0.96
N TYR A 77 2.47 -16.21 -1.14
CA TYR A 77 3.50 -16.90 -1.94
C TYR A 77 4.80 -17.08 -1.13
N PRO A 78 5.50 -18.23 -1.21
CA PRO A 78 6.66 -18.51 -0.36
C PRO A 78 7.81 -17.49 -0.47
N ALA A 79 8.08 -16.99 -1.68
CA ALA A 79 9.19 -16.06 -1.93
C ALA A 79 8.75 -14.59 -2.03
N MET A 80 7.44 -14.32 -1.96
CA MET A 80 6.84 -12.98 -2.11
C MET A 80 7.58 -12.10 -3.13
N TYR A 81 8.00 -10.90 -2.72
CA TYR A 81 8.64 -9.91 -3.57
C TYR A 81 10.16 -10.11 -3.74
N ALA A 82 10.77 -11.08 -3.05
CA ALA A 82 12.18 -11.42 -3.25
C ALA A 82 12.43 -12.01 -4.66
N VAL A 83 11.43 -12.67 -5.23
CA VAL A 83 11.50 -13.25 -6.59
C VAL A 83 10.72 -12.41 -7.62
N ARG A 84 9.51 -11.95 -7.26
CA ARG A 84 8.65 -11.19 -8.19
C ARG A 84 7.95 -10.05 -7.44
N PRO A 85 8.22 -8.77 -7.78
CA PRO A 85 7.53 -7.65 -7.15
C PRO A 85 6.04 -7.65 -7.50
N TRP A 86 5.25 -6.88 -6.76
CA TRP A 86 3.84 -6.68 -7.07
C TRP A 86 3.66 -6.09 -8.48
N THR A 87 2.49 -6.31 -9.06
CA THR A 87 2.20 -5.78 -10.39
C THR A 87 1.89 -4.29 -10.30
N VAL A 88 2.67 -3.46 -10.97
CA VAL A 88 2.30 -2.06 -11.21
C VAL A 88 1.12 -2.05 -12.18
N ARG A 89 -0.08 -1.79 -11.64
CA ARG A 89 -1.36 -1.79 -12.36
C ARG A 89 -2.06 -0.47 -12.09
N GLN A 90 -1.79 0.53 -12.94
CA GLN A 90 -2.44 1.84 -12.84
C GLN A 90 -3.88 1.72 -13.36
N TYR A 91 -4.81 2.26 -12.58
CA TYR A 91 -6.19 2.43 -13.01
C TYR A 91 -6.27 3.66 -13.90
N ALA A 92 -6.72 3.47 -15.14
CA ALA A 92 -6.75 4.52 -16.13
C ALA A 92 -7.85 4.29 -17.17
N GLY A 93 -8.29 5.37 -17.78
CA GLY A 93 -9.31 5.41 -18.81
C GLY A 93 -9.94 6.80 -18.79
N PHE A 94 -10.01 7.46 -19.93
CA PHE A 94 -10.71 8.73 -20.06
C PHE A 94 -11.13 8.95 -21.51
N SER A 95 -12.26 9.60 -21.70
CA SER A 95 -12.77 9.98 -23.02
C SER A 95 -13.04 8.79 -23.93
N THR A 96 -12.36 8.68 -25.07
CA THR A 96 -12.64 7.68 -26.11
C THR A 96 -11.81 6.40 -25.97
N ALA A 97 -12.22 5.34 -26.67
CA ALA A 97 -11.49 4.07 -26.69
C ALA A 97 -10.10 4.21 -27.35
N GLU A 98 -9.98 5.05 -28.38
CA GLU A 98 -8.73 5.35 -29.08
C GLU A 98 -7.73 6.07 -28.17
N GLU A 99 -8.17 7.12 -27.48
CA GLU A 99 -7.31 7.89 -26.57
C GLU A 99 -6.86 7.06 -25.38
N SER A 100 -7.78 6.26 -24.84
CA SER A 100 -7.48 5.31 -23.77
C SER A 100 -6.48 4.24 -24.21
N ASN A 101 -6.63 3.66 -25.42
CA ASN A 101 -5.66 2.72 -25.98
C ASN A 101 -4.26 3.36 -26.14
N ALA A 102 -4.20 4.55 -26.73
CA ALA A 102 -2.94 5.28 -26.91
C ALA A 102 -2.27 5.58 -25.55
N PHE A 103 -3.05 5.91 -24.53
CA PHE A 103 -2.57 6.08 -23.17
C PHE A 103 -2.03 4.77 -22.58
N TYR A 104 -2.76 3.65 -22.70
CA TYR A 104 -2.31 2.34 -22.23
C TYR A 104 -1.00 1.91 -22.85
N ARG A 105 -0.85 2.05 -24.18
CA ARG A 105 0.39 1.71 -24.88
C ARG A 105 1.59 2.54 -24.41
N ARG A 106 1.39 3.84 -24.20
CA ARG A 106 2.43 4.72 -23.64
C ARG A 106 2.86 4.25 -22.25
N ASN A 107 1.92 3.90 -21.39
CA ASN A 107 2.26 3.44 -20.05
C ASN A 107 2.95 2.07 -20.05
N LEU A 108 2.51 1.15 -20.90
CA LEU A 108 3.18 -0.15 -21.07
C LEU A 108 4.63 0.04 -21.52
N ALA A 109 4.86 0.92 -22.50
CA ALA A 109 6.22 1.28 -22.94
C ALA A 109 7.05 1.94 -21.82
N ALA A 110 6.40 2.65 -20.89
CA ALA A 110 7.03 3.25 -19.72
C ALA A 110 7.18 2.29 -18.51
N GLY A 111 6.87 1.00 -18.67
CA GLY A 111 7.10 -0.03 -17.64
C GLY A 111 5.89 -0.44 -16.80
N GLN A 112 4.69 0.06 -17.11
CA GLN A 112 3.45 -0.52 -16.56
C GLN A 112 3.34 -1.99 -17.00
N ARG A 113 2.90 -2.87 -16.09
CA ARG A 113 2.85 -4.32 -16.36
C ARG A 113 1.44 -4.89 -16.48
N GLY A 114 0.44 -4.20 -15.92
CA GLY A 114 -0.96 -4.61 -16.02
C GLY A 114 -1.84 -3.42 -16.38
N LEU A 115 -2.83 -3.63 -17.24
CA LEU A 115 -3.87 -2.64 -17.55
C LEU A 115 -5.02 -2.74 -16.54
N SER A 116 -5.65 -1.63 -16.22
CA SER A 116 -6.87 -1.58 -15.41
C SER A 116 -7.72 -0.43 -15.92
N ILE A 117 -8.95 -0.73 -16.34
CA ILE A 117 -9.76 0.14 -17.20
C ILE A 117 -10.79 0.86 -16.35
N ALA A 118 -10.80 2.18 -16.45
CA ALA A 118 -11.86 3.02 -15.93
C ALA A 118 -12.94 3.21 -16.99
N PHE A 119 -14.16 2.74 -16.71
CA PHE A 119 -15.33 2.96 -17.57
C PHE A 119 -16.06 4.23 -17.15
N ASP A 120 -16.77 4.86 -18.08
CA ASP A 120 -17.63 6.00 -17.74
C ASP A 120 -18.89 5.57 -16.97
N LEU A 121 -19.62 6.55 -16.44
CA LEU A 121 -20.80 6.29 -15.62
C LEU A 121 -21.97 5.71 -16.44
N ALA A 122 -22.06 6.02 -17.73
CA ALA A 122 -23.06 5.47 -18.63
C ALA A 122 -22.88 3.95 -18.78
N THR A 123 -21.67 3.53 -19.15
CA THR A 123 -21.24 2.12 -19.27
C THR A 123 -21.42 1.38 -17.94
N HIS A 124 -21.00 1.99 -16.82
CA HIS A 124 -21.17 1.39 -15.49
C HIS A 124 -22.63 1.09 -15.14
N ARG A 125 -23.57 1.91 -15.63
CA ARG A 125 -25.00 1.81 -15.35
C ARG A 125 -25.79 1.07 -16.44
N GLY A 126 -25.11 0.57 -17.48
CA GLY A 126 -25.72 -0.19 -18.57
C GLY A 126 -26.53 0.66 -19.55
N TYR A 127 -26.11 1.91 -19.78
CA TYR A 127 -26.67 2.77 -20.83
C TYR A 127 -25.71 2.88 -22.00
N ASP A 128 -26.25 2.78 -23.21
CA ASP A 128 -25.55 3.21 -24.43
C ASP A 128 -25.38 4.73 -24.43
N SER A 129 -24.34 5.21 -25.10
CA SER A 129 -23.94 6.62 -25.12
C SER A 129 -24.98 7.57 -25.72
N ASP A 130 -25.91 7.06 -26.54
CA ASP A 130 -27.00 7.85 -27.13
C ASP A 130 -28.22 8.00 -26.19
N HIS A 131 -28.21 7.33 -25.04
CA HIS A 131 -29.33 7.35 -24.13
C HIS A 131 -29.50 8.77 -23.52
N PRO A 132 -30.70 9.38 -23.58
CA PRO A 132 -30.88 10.81 -23.28
C PRO A 132 -30.57 11.19 -21.83
N ARG A 133 -30.57 10.23 -20.91
CA ARG A 133 -30.26 10.45 -19.48
C ARG A 133 -28.75 10.55 -19.17
N VAL A 134 -27.87 10.18 -20.10
CA VAL A 134 -26.44 10.01 -19.80
C VAL A 134 -25.53 10.83 -20.72
N ALA A 135 -26.07 11.65 -21.63
CA ALA A 135 -25.27 12.45 -22.56
C ALA A 135 -24.18 13.31 -21.89
N ALA A 136 -24.41 13.76 -20.66
CA ALA A 136 -23.43 14.51 -19.87
C ALA A 136 -22.34 13.65 -19.21
N ASP A 137 -22.60 12.35 -19.05
CA ASP A 137 -21.74 11.38 -18.36
C ASP A 137 -20.80 10.63 -19.31
N VAL A 138 -21.15 10.57 -20.61
CA VAL A 138 -20.40 9.84 -21.65
C VAL A 138 -18.95 10.32 -21.73
N GLY A 139 -18.00 9.39 -21.54
CA GLY A 139 -16.56 9.63 -21.64
C GLY A 139 -15.95 10.56 -20.57
N LYS A 140 -16.69 10.93 -19.52
CA LYS A 140 -16.21 11.90 -18.51
C LYS A 140 -15.35 11.29 -17.41
N ALA A 141 -15.84 10.20 -16.82
CA ALA A 141 -15.17 9.54 -15.68
C ALA A 141 -14.30 8.35 -16.11
N GLY A 142 -14.36 7.97 -17.38
CA GLY A 142 -13.69 6.81 -17.94
C GLY A 142 -13.93 6.71 -19.43
N VAL A 143 -13.57 5.57 -20.02
CA VAL A 143 -13.86 5.26 -21.43
C VAL A 143 -15.33 4.89 -21.61
N ALA A 144 -15.97 5.43 -22.65
CA ALA A 144 -17.30 5.01 -23.09
C ALA A 144 -17.22 3.70 -23.88
N ILE A 145 -18.05 2.70 -23.53
CA ILE A 145 -18.13 1.41 -24.23
C ILE A 145 -19.60 1.07 -24.43
N ASP A 146 -20.04 1.12 -25.68
CA ASP A 146 -21.41 0.76 -26.05
C ASP A 146 -21.46 -0.66 -26.63
N SER A 147 -20.36 -1.10 -27.25
CA SER A 147 -20.36 -2.31 -28.06
C SER A 147 -19.01 -3.03 -28.13
N LEU A 148 -19.01 -4.16 -28.84
CA LEU A 148 -17.79 -4.86 -29.20
C LEU A 148 -16.82 -4.00 -30.03
N LEU A 149 -17.31 -3.02 -30.79
CA LEU A 149 -16.46 -2.17 -31.62
C LEU A 149 -15.51 -1.34 -30.74
N ASP A 150 -16.01 -0.76 -29.65
CA ASP A 150 -15.22 0.06 -28.74
C ASP A 150 -14.18 -0.78 -28.00
N MET A 151 -14.55 -1.99 -27.58
CA MET A 151 -13.60 -2.94 -26.98
C MET A 151 -12.50 -3.36 -27.95
N LYS A 152 -12.82 -3.57 -29.23
CA LYS A 152 -11.81 -3.87 -30.26
C LYS A 152 -10.82 -2.72 -30.42
N THR A 153 -11.31 -1.49 -30.43
CA THR A 153 -10.47 -0.29 -30.47
C THR A 153 -9.61 -0.18 -29.20
N LEU A 154 -10.22 -0.34 -28.03
CA LEU A 154 -9.56 -0.18 -26.73
C LEU A 154 -8.35 -1.11 -26.57
N PHE A 155 -8.43 -2.32 -27.14
CA PHE A 155 -7.37 -3.32 -27.09
C PHE A 155 -6.66 -3.52 -28.43
N ALA A 156 -6.80 -2.60 -29.38
CA ALA A 156 -6.06 -2.66 -30.63
C ALA A 156 -4.55 -2.54 -30.34
N GLY A 157 -3.75 -3.50 -30.79
CA GLY A 157 -2.31 -3.47 -30.54
C GLY A 157 -1.61 -4.81 -30.46
#